data_AF-A0A7V8E4W7-F1
#
_entry.id   AF-A0A7V8E4W7-F1
#
_cell.length_a   1.000
_cell.length_b   1.000
_cell.length_c   1.000
_cell.angle_alpha   90.00
_cell.angle_beta   90.00
_cell.angle_gamma   90.00
#
_symmetry.space_group_name_H-M   'P 1'
#
loop_
_entity.id
_entity.type
_entity.pdbx_description
1 polymer ?
#
loop_
_entity_poly.entity_id
_entity_poly.type
_entity_poly.pdbx_seq_one_letter_code
_entity_poly.pdbx_strand_id
1 'polypeptide(L)'
;MTTHIDGAPYDELLTEKGGGGWPFVAVLDADGTLLARHGYDRPFTVAGYTQTIEEGIELRAKRRKGENYDKAAAYDWLLAQLSFGSLKLDEAKKKVTALGKLTPEKQAALDPLIANLEVALIEKEQAVALGKKFFDLKKAGKIPSDDGTRSRFWDAILDYAEDQKDAALYEEALKGSREAMEKAQPDLAEFMDRLFEGKERTLKKLKAGGK
;
A
#
# COMPACT_ATOMS: atom_id res chain seq x y z
N MET A 1 -12.76 -13.04 0.11
CA MET A 1 -13.51 -14.26 -0.23
C MET A 1 -13.75 -15.01 1.06
N THR A 2 -14.95 -14.89 1.59
CA THR A 2 -15.46 -15.69 2.70
C THR A 2 -15.74 -17.08 2.17
N THR A 3 -15.13 -18.13 2.73
CA THR A 3 -15.75 -19.45 2.65
C THR A 3 -17.10 -19.32 3.32
N HIS A 4 -18.20 -19.33 2.57
CA HIS A 4 -19.56 -19.40 3.15
C HIS A 4 -19.86 -20.84 3.58
N ILE A 5 -18.90 -21.46 4.26
CA ILE A 5 -19.03 -22.80 4.82
C ILE A 5 -19.29 -22.57 6.29
N ASP A 6 -20.55 -22.64 6.70
CA ASP A 6 -20.93 -22.48 8.10
C ASP A 6 -20.09 -23.41 8.99
N GLY A 7 -19.42 -22.84 9.98
CA GLY A 7 -18.56 -23.57 10.92
C GLY A 7 -17.13 -23.83 10.42
N ALA A 8 -16.70 -23.26 9.30
CA ALA A 8 -15.31 -23.31 8.90
C ALA A 8 -14.42 -22.49 9.87
N PRO A 9 -13.36 -23.07 10.43
CA PRO A 9 -12.58 -22.43 11.50
C PRO A 9 -11.76 -21.22 11.07
N TYR A 10 -11.67 -20.90 9.77
CA TYR A 10 -10.66 -19.98 9.21
C TYR A 10 -11.20 -19.13 8.05
N ASP A 11 -12.44 -18.63 8.16
CA ASP A 11 -13.09 -17.86 7.09
C ASP A 11 -12.34 -16.56 6.71
N GLU A 12 -11.57 -16.00 7.64
CA GLU A 12 -10.81 -14.76 7.44
C GLU A 12 -9.36 -15.01 6.99
N LEU A 13 -8.90 -16.26 6.95
CA LEU A 13 -7.47 -16.58 6.74
C LEU A 13 -6.93 -16.01 5.43
N LEU A 14 -7.72 -16.02 4.36
CA LEU A 14 -7.29 -15.41 3.09
C LEU A 14 -7.00 -13.91 3.28
N THR A 15 -7.91 -13.18 3.91
CA THR A 15 -7.77 -11.74 4.17
C THR A 15 -6.65 -11.46 5.17
N GLU A 16 -6.50 -12.27 6.21
CA GLU A 16 -5.38 -12.19 7.16
C GLU A 16 -4.02 -12.36 6.49
N LYS A 17 -3.93 -13.19 5.43
CA LYS A 17 -2.71 -13.34 4.62
C LYS A 17 -2.62 -12.33 3.46
N GLY A 18 -3.47 -11.31 3.45
CA GLY A 18 -3.46 -10.24 2.45
C GLY A 18 -4.04 -10.64 1.09
N GLY A 19 -4.87 -11.67 1.04
CA GLY A 19 -5.59 -12.10 -0.16
C GLY A 19 -6.93 -11.37 -0.34
N GLY A 20 -7.19 -10.91 -1.56
CA GLY A 20 -8.42 -10.21 -1.94
C GLY A 20 -9.26 -10.92 -2.99
N GLY A 21 -8.71 -11.90 -3.70
CA GLY A 21 -9.38 -12.56 -4.83
C GLY A 21 -8.70 -13.87 -5.21
N TRP A 22 -9.19 -14.49 -6.30
CA TRP A 22 -8.67 -15.76 -6.81
C TRP A 22 -8.13 -15.62 -8.24
N PRO A 23 -7.05 -16.33 -8.59
CA PRO A 23 -6.26 -17.21 -7.71
C PRO A 23 -5.37 -16.45 -6.72
N PHE A 24 -5.19 -17.00 -5.51
CA PHE A 24 -4.24 -16.50 -4.51
C PHE A 24 -3.21 -17.57 -4.18
N VAL A 25 -1.93 -17.24 -4.32
CA VAL A 25 -0.82 -18.14 -4.02
C VAL A 25 0.12 -17.46 -3.02
N ALA A 26 0.39 -18.16 -1.92
CA ALA A 26 1.26 -17.69 -0.86
C ALA A 26 2.10 -18.85 -0.31
N VAL A 27 3.29 -18.51 0.18
CA VAL A 27 4.19 -19.43 0.88
C VAL A 27 4.16 -19.06 2.35
N LEU A 28 3.76 -20.00 3.19
CA LEU A 28 3.77 -19.86 4.64
C LEU A 28 4.85 -20.76 5.24
N ASP A 29 5.43 -20.36 6.38
CA ASP A 29 6.22 -21.27 7.19
C ASP A 29 5.36 -22.16 8.10
N ALA A 30 6.01 -23.01 8.90
CA ALA A 30 5.34 -23.91 9.83
C ALA A 30 4.53 -23.19 10.92
N ASP A 31 4.83 -21.92 11.19
CA ASP A 31 4.13 -21.08 12.17
C ASP A 31 2.98 -20.29 11.50
N GLY A 32 2.76 -20.46 10.20
CA GLY A 32 1.78 -19.71 9.42
C GLY A 32 2.22 -18.29 9.08
N THR A 33 3.50 -17.94 9.25
CA THR A 33 4.05 -16.64 8.85
C THR A 33 4.14 -16.57 7.33
N LEU A 34 3.64 -15.47 6.75
CA LEU A 34 3.74 -15.23 5.32
C LEU A 34 5.19 -14.96 4.93
N LEU A 35 5.75 -15.84 4.10
CA LEU A 35 7.11 -15.73 3.57
C LEU A 35 7.13 -15.10 2.19
N ALA A 36 6.17 -15.41 1.32
CA ALA A 36 6.05 -14.83 -0.01
C ALA A 36 4.60 -14.88 -0.49
N ARG A 37 4.23 -13.98 -1.41
CA ARG A 37 2.92 -13.94 -2.07
C ARG A 37 3.12 -13.69 -3.55
N HIS A 38 2.36 -14.40 -4.37
CA HIS A 38 2.32 -14.13 -5.81
C HIS A 38 1.67 -12.77 -6.06
N GLY A 39 2.42 -11.85 -6.66
CA GLY A 39 1.92 -10.53 -7.04
C GLY A 39 1.49 -10.48 -8.51
N TYR A 40 0.80 -9.40 -8.87
CA TYR A 40 0.39 -9.12 -10.26
C TYR A 40 1.56 -8.70 -11.16
N ASP A 41 2.75 -8.50 -10.59
CA ASP A 41 4.00 -8.26 -11.29
C ASP A 41 4.56 -9.53 -11.98
N ARG A 42 3.90 -10.69 -11.79
CA ARG A 42 4.31 -11.98 -12.36
C ARG A 42 3.15 -12.64 -13.11
N PRO A 43 3.45 -13.41 -14.17
CA PRO A 43 2.42 -14.15 -14.88
C PRO A 43 1.93 -15.34 -14.06
N PHE A 44 0.62 -15.57 -14.06
CA PHE A 44 -0.04 -16.74 -13.44
C PHE A 44 0.25 -18.03 -14.22
N THR A 45 1.50 -18.47 -14.13
CA THR A 45 2.07 -19.63 -14.83
C THR A 45 2.87 -20.46 -13.83
N VAL A 46 3.18 -21.71 -14.18
CA VAL A 46 4.05 -22.57 -13.35
C VAL A 46 5.37 -21.87 -13.01
N ALA A 47 6.00 -21.20 -13.97
CA ALA A 47 7.24 -20.46 -13.74
C ALA A 47 7.06 -19.32 -12.72
N GLY A 48 5.97 -18.54 -12.82
CA GLY A 48 5.68 -17.45 -11.86
C GLY A 48 5.39 -17.97 -10.45
N TYR A 49 4.74 -19.13 -10.32
CA TYR A 49 4.55 -19.78 -9.02
C TYR A 49 5.85 -20.34 -8.45
N THR A 50 6.70 -20.95 -9.28
CA THR A 50 8.04 -21.41 -8.87
C THR A 50 8.88 -20.26 -8.30
N GLN A 51 8.90 -19.10 -8.97
CA GLN A 51 9.58 -17.90 -8.45
C GLN A 51 9.05 -17.45 -7.08
N THR A 52 7.73 -17.57 -6.86
CA THR A 52 7.12 -17.25 -5.57
C THR A 52 7.59 -18.20 -4.46
N ILE A 53 7.74 -19.49 -4.80
CA ILE A 53 8.29 -20.51 -3.88
C ILE A 53 9.76 -20.21 -3.56
N GLU A 54 10.57 -19.93 -4.57
CA GLU A 54 11.99 -19.59 -4.42
C GLU A 54 12.18 -18.36 -3.53
N GLU A 55 11.41 -17.30 -3.76
CA GLU A 55 11.39 -16.10 -2.91
C GLU A 55 11.02 -16.44 -1.45
N GLY A 56 10.03 -17.31 -1.24
CA GLY A 56 9.66 -17.76 0.10
C GLY A 56 10.80 -18.51 0.80
N ILE A 57 11.56 -19.33 0.08
CA ILE A 57 12.74 -20.03 0.60
C ILE A 57 13.83 -19.02 0.98
N GLU A 58 14.11 -18.03 0.12
CA GLU A 58 15.09 -16.99 0.38
C GLU A 58 14.70 -16.13 1.60
N LEU A 59 13.45 -15.68 1.68
CA LEU A 59 12.97 -14.85 2.79
C LEU A 59 12.99 -15.62 4.11
N ARG A 60 12.71 -16.92 4.10
CA ARG A 60 12.91 -17.79 5.27
C ARG A 60 14.37 -17.80 5.73
N ALA A 61 15.32 -17.88 4.79
CA ALA A 61 16.74 -17.83 5.12
C ALA A 61 17.16 -16.46 5.68
N LYS A 62 16.64 -15.37 5.10
CA LYS A 62 16.89 -13.99 5.58
C LYS A 62 16.32 -13.77 6.98
N ARG A 63 15.10 -14.22 7.27
CA ARG A 63 14.52 -14.17 8.63
C ARG A 63 15.44 -14.84 9.64
N ARG A 64 15.87 -16.08 9.39
CA ARG A 64 16.77 -16.83 10.28
C ARG A 64 18.10 -16.11 10.50
N LYS A 65 18.67 -15.51 9.45
CA LYS A 65 19.91 -14.71 9.58
C LYS A 65 19.67 -13.43 10.39
N GLY A 66 18.55 -12.75 10.17
CA GLY A 66 18.19 -11.54 10.93
C GLY A 66 17.97 -11.81 12.42
N GLU A 67 17.38 -12.95 12.77
CA GLU A 67 17.26 -13.43 14.17
C GLU A 67 18.64 -13.67 14.81
N ASN A 68 19.67 -13.96 14.01
CA ASN A 68 21.07 -14.09 14.42
C ASN A 68 21.87 -12.78 14.28
N TYR A 69 21.20 -11.62 14.41
CA TYR A 69 21.79 -10.28 14.42
C TYR A 69 22.44 -9.80 13.10
N ASP A 70 22.17 -10.45 11.97
CA ASP A 70 22.52 -9.90 10.65
C ASP A 70 21.57 -8.74 10.29
N LYS A 71 22.08 -7.51 10.38
CA LYS A 71 21.30 -6.30 10.10
C LYS A 71 20.83 -6.19 8.65
N ALA A 72 21.58 -6.70 7.69
CA ALA A 72 21.17 -6.65 6.28
C ALA A 72 20.00 -7.60 6.04
N ALA A 73 20.10 -8.82 6.57
CA ALA A 73 19.02 -9.80 6.50
C ALA A 73 17.77 -9.35 7.29
N ALA A 74 17.96 -8.71 8.45
CA ALA A 74 16.86 -8.14 9.23
C ALA A 74 16.15 -6.99 8.49
N TYR A 75 16.90 -6.15 7.77
CA TYR A 75 16.33 -5.10 6.92
C TYR A 75 15.50 -5.69 5.77
N ASP A 76 16.05 -6.65 5.03
CA ASP A 76 15.33 -7.28 3.91
C ASP A 76 14.06 -8.00 4.39
N TRP A 77 14.15 -8.68 5.55
CA TRP A 77 13.00 -9.32 6.15
C TRP A 77 11.94 -8.29 6.55
N LEU A 78 12.33 -7.20 7.22
CA LEU A 78 11.39 -6.13 7.58
C LEU A 78 10.71 -5.53 6.34
N LEU A 79 11.46 -5.29 5.27
CA LEU A 79 10.94 -4.75 4.02
C LEU A 79 9.84 -5.67 3.44
N ALA A 80 10.08 -6.99 3.43
CA ALA A 80 9.09 -7.97 3.00
C ALA A 80 7.86 -8.01 3.93
N GLN A 81 8.07 -8.00 5.25
CA GLN A 81 6.95 -8.00 6.20
C GLN A 81 6.02 -6.79 6.00
N LEU A 82 6.60 -5.62 5.72
CA LEU A 82 5.88 -4.39 5.43
C LEU A 82 5.17 -4.40 4.08
N SER A 83 5.82 -4.90 3.02
CA SER A 83 5.20 -5.00 1.69
C SER A 83 4.00 -5.95 1.67
N PHE A 84 4.01 -6.96 2.54
CA PHE A 84 2.88 -7.87 2.73
C PHE A 84 1.78 -7.31 3.65
N GLY A 85 2.01 -6.16 4.31
CA GLY A 85 1.07 -5.63 5.31
C GLY A 85 0.94 -6.49 6.56
N SER A 86 1.95 -7.32 6.85
CA SER A 86 1.92 -8.30 7.95
C SER A 86 2.31 -7.74 9.33
N LEU A 87 2.62 -6.44 9.41
CA LEU A 87 3.03 -5.76 10.63
C LEU A 87 2.05 -4.66 11.02
N LYS A 88 1.85 -4.51 12.33
CA LYS A 88 1.23 -3.31 12.89
C LYS A 88 2.22 -2.14 12.86
N LEU A 89 1.69 -0.91 12.79
CA LEU A 89 2.51 0.31 12.70
C LEU A 89 3.52 0.43 13.86
N ASP A 90 3.12 0.15 15.09
CA ASP A 90 4.01 0.26 16.26
C ASP A 90 5.14 -0.78 16.22
N GLU A 91 4.84 -1.99 15.76
CA GLU A 91 5.84 -3.06 15.59
C GLU A 91 6.81 -2.72 14.46
N ALA A 92 6.30 -2.20 13.35
CA ALA A 92 7.09 -1.70 12.24
C ALA A 92 8.06 -0.61 12.72
N LYS A 93 7.56 0.43 13.41
CA LYS A 93 8.38 1.52 13.95
C LYS A 93 9.47 1.01 14.89
N LYS A 94 9.14 0.09 15.81
CA LYS A 94 10.12 -0.55 16.70
C LYS A 94 11.22 -1.28 15.92
N LYS A 95 10.84 -2.07 14.90
CA LYS A 95 11.79 -2.82 14.07
C LYS A 95 12.70 -1.89 13.26
N VAL A 96 12.16 -0.81 12.68
CA VAL A 96 12.96 0.21 11.98
C VAL A 96 13.99 0.84 12.94
N THR A 97 13.57 1.25 14.13
CA THR A 97 14.49 1.79 15.15
C THR A 97 15.57 0.79 15.54
N ALA A 98 15.22 -0.50 15.67
CA ALA A 98 16.17 -1.56 16.03
C ALA A 98 17.25 -1.81 14.96
N LEU A 99 17.00 -1.49 13.69
CA LEU A 99 18.02 -1.54 12.64
C LEU A 99 19.13 -0.48 12.84
N GLY A 100 18.82 0.59 13.57
CA GLY A 100 19.72 1.71 13.83
C GLY A 100 19.75 2.70 12.66
N LYS A 101 20.90 3.35 12.44
CA LYS A 101 21.06 4.33 11.35
C LYS A 101 21.06 3.61 9.99
N LEU A 102 20.03 3.89 9.19
CA LEU A 102 19.92 3.42 7.80
C LEU A 102 20.56 4.40 6.83
N THR A 103 20.90 3.93 5.63
CA THR A 103 21.26 4.82 4.52
C THR A 103 20.01 5.52 3.98
N PRO A 104 20.14 6.68 3.31
CA PRO A 104 18.99 7.38 2.73
C PRO A 104 18.16 6.50 1.79
N GLU A 105 18.81 5.63 1.01
CA GLU A 105 18.15 4.72 0.06
C GLU A 105 17.31 3.67 0.79
N LYS A 106 17.85 3.10 1.88
CA LYS A 106 17.13 2.13 2.71
C LYS A 106 15.95 2.76 3.43
N GLN A 107 16.11 4.00 3.92
CA GLN A 107 15.03 4.73 4.56
C GLN A 107 13.92 5.05 3.55
N ALA A 108 14.29 5.53 2.36
CA ALA A 108 13.36 5.86 1.28
C ALA A 108 12.55 4.65 0.78
N ALA A 109 13.10 3.43 0.90
CA ALA A 109 12.37 2.19 0.59
C ALA A 109 11.36 1.80 1.69
N LEU A 110 11.61 2.13 2.96
CA LEU A 110 10.73 1.79 4.09
C LEU A 110 9.63 2.84 4.31
N ASP A 111 9.94 4.11 4.15
CA ASP A 111 9.03 5.23 4.40
C ASP A 111 7.66 5.08 3.74
N PRO A 112 7.55 4.79 2.43
CA PRO A 112 6.23 4.64 1.81
C PRO A 112 5.47 3.41 2.33
N LEU A 113 6.16 2.33 2.70
CA LEU A 113 5.50 1.16 3.29
C LEU A 113 4.98 1.44 4.70
N ILE A 114 5.69 2.24 5.48
CA ILE A 114 5.21 2.74 6.78
C ILE A 114 4.02 3.67 6.56
N ALA A 115 4.06 4.52 5.53
CA ALA A 115 2.93 5.38 5.17
C ALA A 115 1.68 4.56 4.81
N ASN A 116 1.83 3.40 4.14
CA ASN A 116 0.70 2.48 3.90
C ASN A 116 0.04 2.07 5.22
N LEU A 117 0.82 1.69 6.24
CA LEU A 117 0.30 1.33 7.56
C LEU A 117 -0.34 2.52 8.29
N GLU A 118 0.23 3.72 8.19
CA GLU A 118 -0.34 4.93 8.78
C GLU A 118 -1.71 5.27 8.15
N VAL A 119 -1.84 5.12 6.82
CA VAL A 119 -3.11 5.33 6.12
C VAL A 119 -4.13 4.24 6.46
N ALA A 120 -3.70 2.97 6.54
CA ALA A 120 -4.59 1.85 6.86
C ALA A 120 -5.23 1.95 8.25
N LEU A 121 -4.55 2.58 9.22
CA LEU A 121 -5.07 2.80 10.57
C LEU A 121 -6.06 3.96 10.68
N ILE A 122 -6.15 4.82 9.67
CA ILE A 122 -7.12 5.92 9.72
C ILE A 122 -8.50 5.35 9.40
N GLU A 123 -9.36 5.36 10.42
CA GLU A 123 -10.72 4.83 10.40
C GLU A 123 -11.59 5.49 9.32
N LYS A 124 -12.80 4.94 9.14
CA LYS A 124 -13.83 5.48 8.24
C LYS A 124 -14.36 6.80 8.81
N GLU A 125 -13.62 7.87 8.63
CA GLU A 125 -14.07 9.23 8.88
C GLU A 125 -14.82 9.79 7.67
N GLN A 126 -15.52 10.92 7.87
CA GLN A 126 -16.05 11.69 6.74
C GLN A 126 -14.90 12.10 5.80
N ALA A 127 -15.17 12.07 4.50
CA ALA A 127 -14.16 12.20 3.46
C ALA A 127 -13.25 13.43 3.61
N VAL A 128 -13.81 14.59 3.96
CA VAL A 128 -13.05 15.84 4.16
C VAL A 128 -12.09 15.76 5.35
N ALA A 129 -12.54 15.20 6.49
CA ALA A 129 -11.69 15.04 7.68
C ALA A 129 -10.54 14.05 7.40
N LEU A 130 -10.84 12.97 6.70
CA LEU A 130 -9.86 12.01 6.22
C LEU A 130 -8.82 12.67 5.29
N GLY A 131 -9.30 13.46 4.34
CA GLY A 131 -8.46 14.19 3.39
C GLY A 131 -7.50 15.16 4.06
N LYS A 132 -7.94 15.86 5.11
CA LYS A 132 -7.06 16.71 5.92
C LYS A 132 -5.92 15.91 6.54
N LYS A 133 -6.20 14.75 7.13
CA LYS A 133 -5.16 13.89 7.74
C LYS A 133 -4.15 13.39 6.72
N PHE A 134 -4.62 12.98 5.54
CA PHE A 134 -3.74 12.57 4.45
C PHE A 134 -2.92 13.72 3.89
N PHE A 135 -3.50 14.92 3.80
CA PHE A 135 -2.74 16.12 3.44
C PHE A 135 -1.63 16.44 4.46
N ASP A 136 -1.89 16.26 5.76
CA ASP A 136 -0.88 16.40 6.80
C ASP A 136 0.27 15.36 6.65
N LEU A 137 -0.04 14.11 6.28
CA LEU A 137 0.96 13.09 5.94
C LEU A 137 1.77 13.46 4.69
N LYS A 138 1.10 13.95 3.64
CA LYS A 138 1.75 14.41 2.40
C LYS A 138 2.77 15.52 2.68
N LYS A 139 2.40 16.51 3.49
CA LYS A 139 3.32 17.60 3.89
C LYS A 139 4.53 17.09 4.65
N ALA A 140 4.39 15.97 5.38
CA ALA A 140 5.49 15.28 6.03
C ALA A 140 6.31 14.37 5.08
N GLY A 141 6.05 14.40 3.77
CA GLY A 141 6.72 13.57 2.78
C GLY A 141 6.26 12.10 2.77
N LYS A 142 5.17 11.78 3.46
CA LYS A 142 4.67 10.42 3.62
C LYS A 142 3.55 10.14 2.63
N ILE A 143 3.92 9.54 1.51
CA ILE A 143 2.98 9.13 0.46
C ILE A 143 3.01 7.59 0.41
N PRO A 144 1.84 6.92 0.54
CA PRO A 144 1.77 5.48 0.41
C PRO A 144 2.21 5.01 -0.99
N SER A 145 2.83 3.84 -1.07
CA SER A 145 3.28 3.24 -2.34
C SER A 145 2.36 2.20 -2.93
N ASP A 146 1.52 1.54 -2.12
CA ASP A 146 0.59 0.54 -2.66
C ASP A 146 -0.56 1.23 -3.38
N ASP A 147 -0.92 0.70 -4.55
CA ASP A 147 -1.77 1.41 -5.49
C ASP A 147 -3.18 1.69 -4.94
N GLY A 148 -3.75 0.73 -4.19
CA GLY A 148 -5.07 0.88 -3.58
C GLY A 148 -5.11 1.95 -2.49
N THR A 149 -4.16 1.91 -1.56
CA THR A 149 -4.04 2.91 -0.50
C THR A 149 -3.67 4.27 -1.06
N ARG A 150 -2.81 4.33 -2.09
CA ARG A 150 -2.42 5.57 -2.77
C ARG A 150 -3.57 6.20 -3.54
N SER A 151 -4.41 5.42 -4.21
CA SER A 151 -5.65 5.95 -4.83
C SER A 151 -6.55 6.58 -3.76
N ARG A 152 -6.86 5.83 -2.68
CA ARG A 152 -7.67 6.35 -1.57
C ARG A 152 -7.06 7.59 -0.93
N PHE A 153 -5.74 7.62 -0.80
CA PHE A 153 -5.00 8.75 -0.25
C PHE A 153 -5.23 10.03 -1.04
N TRP A 154 -5.06 9.98 -2.35
CA TRP A 154 -5.26 11.15 -3.21
C TRP A 154 -6.73 11.52 -3.37
N ASP A 155 -7.63 10.54 -3.42
CA ASP A 155 -9.06 10.79 -3.54
C ASP A 155 -9.61 11.53 -2.32
N ALA A 156 -9.20 11.18 -1.10
CA ALA A 156 -9.62 11.95 0.07
C ALA A 156 -8.98 13.35 0.11
N ILE A 157 -7.74 13.53 -0.36
CA ILE A 157 -7.13 14.88 -0.48
C ILE A 157 -7.89 15.74 -1.50
N LEU A 158 -8.40 15.15 -2.59
CA LEU A 158 -9.27 15.86 -3.55
C LEU A 158 -10.53 16.39 -2.86
N ASP A 159 -11.23 15.55 -2.09
CA ASP A 159 -12.44 15.94 -1.37
C ASP A 159 -12.15 17.08 -0.37
N TYR A 160 -11.03 17.00 0.35
CA TYR A 160 -10.58 18.07 1.24
C TYR A 160 -10.24 19.35 0.48
N ALA A 161 -9.52 19.26 -0.64
CA ALA A 161 -9.15 20.43 -1.44
C ALA A 161 -10.37 21.13 -2.06
N GLU A 162 -11.38 20.37 -2.48
CA GLU A 162 -12.64 20.91 -2.98
C GLU A 162 -13.40 21.67 -1.89
N ASP A 163 -13.52 21.08 -0.69
CA ASP A 163 -14.15 21.72 0.48
C ASP A 163 -13.45 23.04 0.86
N GLN A 164 -12.12 23.04 0.85
CA GLN A 164 -11.31 24.23 1.12
C GLN A 164 -11.26 25.22 -0.05
N LYS A 165 -11.84 24.88 -1.20
CA LYS A 165 -11.74 25.62 -2.47
C LYS A 165 -10.30 25.88 -2.90
N ASP A 166 -9.37 25.01 -2.54
CA ASP A 166 -7.95 25.11 -2.88
C ASP A 166 -7.69 24.46 -4.24
N ALA A 167 -7.76 25.28 -5.29
CA ALA A 167 -7.55 24.81 -6.65
C ALA A 167 -6.14 24.23 -6.90
N ALA A 168 -5.12 24.73 -6.20
CA ALA A 168 -3.75 24.26 -6.38
C ALA A 168 -3.55 22.89 -5.75
N LEU A 169 -4.06 22.69 -4.52
CA LEU A 169 -4.05 21.39 -3.86
C LEU A 169 -4.90 20.37 -4.63
N TYR A 170 -6.06 20.79 -5.14
CA TYR A 170 -6.94 19.92 -5.93
C TYR A 170 -6.24 19.45 -7.21
N GLU A 171 -5.56 20.35 -7.94
CA GLU A 171 -4.80 20.01 -9.14
C GLU A 171 -3.65 19.02 -8.84
N GLU A 172 -2.92 19.24 -7.76
CA GLU A 172 -1.86 18.34 -7.33
C GLU A 172 -2.40 16.95 -6.96
N ALA A 173 -3.47 16.89 -6.17
CA ALA A 173 -4.09 15.64 -5.76
C ALA A 173 -4.72 14.90 -6.95
N LEU A 174 -5.26 15.63 -7.93
CA LEU A 174 -5.81 15.08 -9.16
C LEU A 174 -4.72 14.38 -9.96
N LYS A 175 -3.57 15.03 -10.12
CA LYS A 175 -2.40 14.44 -10.78
C LYS A 175 -1.92 13.19 -10.03
N GLY A 176 -1.81 13.27 -8.70
CA GLY A 176 -1.40 12.12 -7.87
C GLY A 176 -2.36 10.93 -7.97
N SER A 177 -3.67 11.18 -7.99
CA SER A 177 -4.71 10.15 -8.17
C SER A 177 -4.61 9.49 -9.55
N ARG A 178 -4.42 10.30 -10.61
CA ARG A 178 -4.23 9.80 -11.98
C ARG A 178 -2.99 8.93 -12.12
N GLU A 179 -1.83 9.40 -11.64
CA GLU A 179 -0.58 8.62 -11.66
C GLU A 179 -0.70 7.29 -10.89
N ALA A 180 -1.42 7.29 -9.76
CA ALA A 180 -1.66 6.08 -8.99
C ALA A 180 -2.54 5.07 -9.75
N MET A 181 -3.61 5.51 -10.39
CA MET A 181 -4.49 4.64 -11.18
C MET A 181 -3.83 4.12 -12.46
N GLU A 182 -3.13 4.98 -13.21
CA GLU A 182 -2.44 4.58 -14.45
C GLU A 182 -1.38 3.50 -14.17
N LYS A 183 -0.65 3.63 -13.05
CA LYS A 183 0.30 2.61 -12.61
C LYS A 183 -0.39 1.31 -12.22
N ALA A 184 -1.53 1.38 -11.55
CA ALA A 184 -2.27 0.22 -11.07
C ALA A 184 -2.94 -0.56 -12.22
N GLN A 185 -3.42 0.17 -13.23
CA GLN A 185 -4.32 -0.34 -14.28
C GLN A 185 -4.01 0.31 -15.64
N PRO A 186 -2.83 0.03 -16.23
CA PRO A 186 -2.41 0.67 -17.48
C PRO A 186 -3.35 0.38 -18.66
N ASP A 187 -3.99 -0.79 -18.67
CA ASP A 187 -4.92 -1.21 -19.74
C ASP A 187 -6.28 -0.49 -19.70
N LEU A 188 -6.52 0.34 -18.68
CA LEU A 188 -7.80 1.03 -18.48
C LEU A 188 -7.73 2.54 -18.77
N ALA A 189 -6.71 3.01 -19.48
CA ALA A 189 -6.50 4.44 -19.77
C ALA A 189 -7.76 5.18 -20.28
N GLU A 190 -8.48 4.64 -21.28
CA GLU A 190 -9.71 5.26 -21.82
C GLU A 190 -10.87 5.30 -20.82
N PHE A 191 -10.92 4.34 -19.90
CA PHE A 191 -11.90 4.36 -18.82
C PHE A 191 -11.51 5.39 -17.76
N MET A 192 -10.21 5.51 -17.45
CA MET A 192 -9.68 6.49 -16.51
C MET A 192 -9.94 7.91 -16.97
N ASP A 193 -9.75 8.23 -18.25
CA ASP A 193 -10.04 9.57 -18.78
C ASP A 193 -11.48 10.00 -18.49
N ARG A 194 -12.44 9.10 -18.72
CA ARG A 194 -13.86 9.35 -18.41
C ARG A 194 -14.12 9.52 -16.92
N LEU A 195 -13.44 8.76 -16.06
CA LEU A 195 -13.54 8.93 -14.60
C LEU A 195 -13.02 10.31 -14.16
N PHE A 196 -11.94 10.80 -14.78
CA PHE A 196 -11.31 12.06 -14.40
C PHE A 196 -11.98 13.31 -15.00
N GLU A 197 -12.78 13.19 -16.07
CA GLU A 197 -13.55 14.32 -16.64
C GLU A 197 -14.41 15.07 -15.61
N GLY A 198 -15.03 14.34 -14.66
CA GLY A 198 -15.79 14.94 -13.57
C GLY A 198 -14.91 15.81 -12.67
N LYS A 199 -13.77 15.25 -12.27
CA LYS A 199 -12.80 15.93 -11.40
C LYS A 199 -12.12 17.12 -12.09
N GLU A 200 -11.84 17.03 -13.39
CA GLU A 200 -11.30 18.14 -14.17
C GLU A 200 -12.30 19.30 -14.33
N ARG A 201 -13.61 18.98 -14.45
CA ARG A 201 -14.66 20.01 -14.42
C ARG A 201 -14.72 20.72 -13.07
N THR A 202 -14.59 19.98 -11.96
CA THR A 202 -14.47 20.58 -10.62
C THR A 202 -13.26 21.50 -10.53
N LEU A 203 -12.08 21.07 -11.00
CA LEU A 203 -10.88 21.90 -11.01
C LEU A 203 -11.08 23.22 -11.79
N LYS A 204 -11.71 23.16 -12.97
CA LYS A 204 -12.04 24.36 -13.76
C LYS A 204 -12.96 25.32 -12.99
N LYS A 205 -13.95 24.80 -12.26
CA LYS A 205 -14.85 25.61 -11.42
C LYS A 205 -14.10 26.26 -10.26
N LEU A 206 -13.24 25.51 -9.56
CA LEU A 206 -12.42 26.03 -8.46
C LEU A 206 -11.50 27.16 -8.94
N LYS A 207 -10.83 26.98 -10.09
CA LYS A 207 -9.99 28.02 -10.72
C LYS A 207 -10.80 29.26 -11.14
N ALA A 208 -12.06 29.10 -11.55
CA ALA A 208 -12.93 30.21 -11.95
C ALA A 208 -13.56 30.97 -10.75
N GLY A 209 -13.83 30.28 -9.64
CA GLY A 209 -14.47 30.83 -8.44
C GLY A 209 -13.52 31.42 -7.40
N GLY A 210 -12.21 31.27 -7.55
CA GLY A 210 -11.18 31.81 -6.66
C GLY A 210 -10.83 33.29 -6.91
N LYS A 211 -11.79 34.13 -7.29
CA LYS A 211 -11.63 35.59 -7.41
C LYS A 211 -12.35 36.32 -6.29
#